data_AF-A0A922WKR9-F1
#
_entry.id   AF-A0A922WKR9-F1
#
_cell.length_a   1.000
_cell.length_b   1.000
_cell.length_c   1.000
_cell.angle_alpha   90.00
_cell.angle_beta   90.00
_cell.angle_gamma   90.00
#
_symmetry.space_group_name_H-M   'P 1'
#
loop_
_entity.id
_entity.type
_entity.pdbx_description
1 polymer ?
#
loop_
_entity_poly.entity_id
_entity_poly.type
_entity_poly.pdbx_seq_one_letter_code
_entity_poly.pdbx_strand_id
1 'polypeptide(L)'
;MAASFADQPSSGNPVGKPVDKQASEAKAATRSQKNGAKPSATADKTSALTPETIDKAQAFATQHHPELGDLLVRLEKYDAAAFADAIDDVHKAMLRIERLGEKSAERGRVELEDWKLTSRIRLLAARLAMSDALSSQDPASQDNASEGDSAKSIKEEIRVLLVERAELRKSSLTAERERLTERLAKVNKQLGELNERERQTIERELARIEANATQMSAKRANAALTKDRQKSRPKANIPAPNSPPKTSTTETPATPQK
;
A
#
# COMPACT_ATOMS: atom_id res chain seq x y z
N MET A 1 -40.99 -2.77 -16.63
CA MET A 1 -40.20 -3.94 -17.10
C MET A 1 -39.48 -4.52 -15.90
N ALA A 2 -39.52 -5.83 -15.71
CA ALA A 2 -39.02 -6.49 -14.51
C ALA A 2 -37.95 -7.53 -14.86
N ALA A 3 -36.94 -7.65 -14.00
CA ALA A 3 -36.05 -8.80 -13.87
C ALA A 3 -35.69 -8.87 -12.37
N SER A 4 -36.39 -9.68 -11.57
CA SER A 4 -36.27 -11.14 -11.49
C SER A 4 -34.99 -11.55 -10.77
N PHE A 5 -35.10 -11.65 -9.44
CA PHE A 5 -34.07 -12.12 -8.53
C PHE A 5 -34.56 -13.44 -7.91
N ALA A 6 -33.90 -14.54 -8.26
CA ALA A 6 -34.12 -15.90 -7.73
C ALA A 6 -32.73 -16.55 -7.59
N ASP A 7 -32.35 -17.05 -6.42
CA ASP A 7 -32.61 -18.43 -5.92
C ASP A 7 -31.75 -19.47 -6.70
N GLN A 8 -31.01 -20.43 -6.11
CA GLN A 8 -30.97 -20.93 -4.72
C GLN A 8 -29.57 -21.56 -4.38
N PRO A 9 -29.34 -22.64 -3.58
CA PRO A 9 -28.23 -22.66 -2.61
C PRO A 9 -27.18 -23.78 -2.87
N SER A 10 -26.23 -23.97 -1.93
CA SER A 10 -25.54 -25.26 -1.77
C SER A 10 -25.17 -25.55 -0.32
N SER A 11 -25.46 -26.76 0.13
CA SER A 11 -25.25 -27.27 1.49
C SER A 11 -23.97 -28.11 1.60
N GLY A 12 -23.19 -27.96 2.67
CA GLY A 12 -22.02 -28.80 2.94
C GLY A 12 -21.61 -28.82 4.41
N ASN A 13 -22.07 -29.84 5.13
CA ASN A 13 -21.71 -30.22 6.51
C ASN A 13 -22.01 -31.74 6.63
N PRO A 14 -21.56 -32.53 7.64
CA PRO A 14 -20.60 -32.26 8.72
C PRO A 14 -19.57 -33.40 8.94
N VAL A 15 -18.56 -33.19 9.82
CA VAL A 15 -17.96 -34.23 10.68
C VAL A 15 -17.59 -33.59 12.02
N GLY A 16 -17.66 -34.29 13.15
CA GLY A 16 -17.27 -33.69 14.43
C GLY A 16 -16.87 -34.68 15.54
N LYS A 17 -16.46 -34.08 16.67
CA LYS A 17 -16.17 -34.70 17.99
C LYS A 17 -14.91 -35.60 18.06
N PRO A 18 -14.35 -35.85 19.28
CA PRO A 18 -14.85 -35.47 20.61
C PRO A 18 -13.95 -34.52 21.42
N VAL A 19 -14.52 -34.11 22.55
CA VAL A 19 -13.84 -33.42 23.67
C VAL A 19 -13.33 -34.50 24.63
N ASP A 20 -12.10 -34.34 25.14
CA ASP A 20 -11.68 -35.05 26.35
C ASP A 20 -11.12 -34.07 27.40
N LYS A 21 -11.26 -34.46 28.67
CA LYS A 21 -11.16 -33.58 29.84
C LYS A 21 -10.41 -34.31 30.95
N GLN A 22 -9.60 -33.55 31.72
CA GLN A 22 -8.84 -33.98 32.91
C GLN A 22 -7.54 -34.76 32.67
N ALA A 23 -6.42 -34.10 32.97
CA ALA A 23 -5.57 -34.50 34.10
C ALA A 23 -4.82 -33.27 34.62
N SER A 24 -4.96 -33.00 35.91
CA SER A 24 -4.24 -31.95 36.64
C SER A 24 -3.10 -32.56 37.46
N GLU A 25 -1.95 -31.89 37.54
CA GLU A 25 -1.25 -31.50 38.78
C GLU A 25 0.24 -31.15 38.55
N ALA A 26 0.87 -30.59 39.59
CA ALA A 26 2.31 -30.32 39.72
C ALA A 26 2.95 -29.24 38.81
N LYS A 27 2.65 -27.97 39.10
CA LYS A 27 3.67 -26.98 39.52
C LYS A 27 3.08 -25.65 39.99
N ALA A 28 2.81 -25.57 41.29
CA ALA A 28 2.65 -24.30 41.99
C ALA A 28 3.97 -23.94 42.70
N ALA A 29 4.67 -22.91 42.22
CA ALA A 29 5.68 -22.18 42.99
C ALA A 29 5.96 -20.81 42.35
N THR A 30 5.82 -19.76 43.15
CA THR A 30 6.48 -18.44 42.95
C THR A 30 6.10 -17.65 41.69
N ARG A 31 4.88 -17.11 41.64
CA ARG A 31 4.60 -15.85 40.93
C ARG A 31 4.33 -14.73 41.94
N SER A 32 5.38 -14.31 42.64
CA SER A 32 5.30 -13.16 43.55
C SER A 32 4.88 -11.90 42.80
N GLN A 33 3.95 -11.15 43.40
CA GLN A 33 3.64 -9.79 43.01
C GLN A 33 4.92 -8.95 43.05
N LYS A 34 5.20 -8.19 41.99
CA LYS A 34 6.05 -7.01 42.09
C LYS A 34 5.32 -5.83 41.47
N ASN A 35 4.86 -4.94 42.32
CA ASN A 35 4.26 -3.67 41.92
C ASN A 35 5.27 -2.88 41.11
N GLY A 36 5.07 -2.83 39.79
CA GLY A 36 5.80 -1.91 38.92
C GLY A 36 5.23 -0.52 39.10
N ALA A 37 5.89 0.30 39.90
CA ALA A 37 5.59 1.73 39.99
C ALA A 37 5.66 2.34 38.58
N LYS A 38 4.56 2.96 38.15
CA LYS A 38 4.45 3.65 36.86
C LYS A 38 5.24 4.96 36.97
N PRO A 39 6.38 5.14 36.27
CA PRO A 39 7.09 6.41 36.31
C PRO A 39 6.23 7.50 35.66
N SER A 40 6.18 8.67 36.30
CA SER A 40 5.44 9.84 35.82
C SER A 40 6.17 10.45 34.61
N ALA A 41 5.82 9.99 33.40
CA ALA A 41 6.46 10.38 32.14
C ALA A 41 6.11 11.80 31.65
N THR A 42 5.88 12.75 32.56
CA THR A 42 5.43 14.12 32.27
C THR A 42 6.50 15.19 32.53
N ALA A 43 7.61 14.86 33.21
CA ALA A 43 8.64 15.84 33.60
C ALA A 43 9.73 16.08 32.54
N ASP A 44 10.06 15.09 31.69
CA ASP A 44 11.24 15.15 30.82
C ASP A 44 10.97 15.58 29.36
N LYS A 45 9.71 15.85 28.98
CA LYS A 45 9.36 16.24 27.60
C LYS A 45 9.93 17.60 27.19
N THR A 46 9.95 18.56 28.11
CA THR A 46 10.42 19.93 27.85
C THR A 46 11.92 20.00 27.57
N SER A 47 12.70 19.03 28.05
CA SER A 47 14.15 18.94 27.82
C SER A 47 14.53 18.27 26.50
N ALA A 48 13.57 17.71 25.75
CA ALA A 48 13.81 17.04 24.47
C ALA A 48 13.63 17.96 23.24
N LEU A 49 13.03 19.13 23.42
CA LEU A 49 12.84 20.14 22.37
C LEU A 49 14.06 21.07 22.33
N THR A 50 14.77 21.12 21.20
CA THR A 50 15.87 22.08 21.02
C THR A 50 15.31 23.44 20.62
N PRO A 51 15.98 24.57 20.96
CA PRO A 51 15.53 25.91 20.56
C PRO A 51 15.26 26.01 19.05
N GLU A 52 16.14 25.43 18.21
CA GLU A 52 15.94 25.38 16.76
C GLU A 52 14.63 24.68 16.32
N THR A 53 14.19 23.65 17.03
CA THR A 53 12.91 22.96 16.70
C THR A 53 11.71 23.81 17.09
N ILE A 54 11.81 24.59 18.17
CA ILE A 54 10.78 25.55 18.60
C ILE A 54 10.67 26.66 17.54
N ASP A 55 11.78 27.29 17.17
CA ASP A 55 11.82 28.36 16.17
C ASP A 55 11.24 27.92 14.81
N LYS A 56 11.62 26.71 14.33
CA LYS A 56 11.11 26.15 13.06
C LYS A 56 9.61 25.87 13.12
N ALA A 57 9.12 25.24 14.19
CA ALA A 57 7.70 24.96 14.38
C ALA A 57 6.87 26.25 14.51
N GLN A 58 7.37 27.26 15.22
CA GLN A 58 6.72 28.56 15.39
C GLN A 58 6.68 29.36 14.09
N ALA A 59 7.77 29.36 13.31
CA ALA A 59 7.81 29.96 11.98
C ALA A 59 6.81 29.27 11.02
N PHE A 60 6.79 27.93 10.99
CA PHE A 60 5.84 27.14 10.20
C PHE A 60 4.38 27.45 10.57
N ALA A 61 4.05 27.50 11.87
CA ALA A 61 2.72 27.86 12.34
C ALA A 61 2.34 29.29 11.91
N THR A 62 3.25 30.26 12.06
CA THR A 62 3.00 31.66 11.70
C THR A 62 2.82 31.84 10.19
N GLN A 63 3.61 31.13 9.37
CA GLN A 63 3.54 31.19 7.91
C GLN A 63 2.23 30.62 7.34
N HIS A 64 1.67 29.58 7.96
CA HIS A 64 0.52 28.85 7.41
C HIS A 64 -0.79 29.06 8.16
N HIS A 65 -0.76 29.49 9.41
CA HIS A 65 -1.94 29.79 10.22
C HIS A 65 -1.60 30.87 11.29
N PRO A 66 -1.59 32.17 10.94
CA PRO A 66 -1.06 33.23 11.82
C PRO A 66 -1.73 33.27 13.21
N GLU A 67 -3.06 33.07 13.29
CA GLU A 67 -3.77 33.01 14.58
C GLU A 67 -3.30 31.88 15.51
N LEU A 68 -2.65 30.84 14.97
CA LEU A 68 -2.04 29.76 15.75
C LEU A 68 -0.64 30.16 16.23
N GLY A 69 0.14 30.87 15.42
CA GLY A 69 1.39 31.51 15.85
C GLY A 69 1.15 32.46 17.04
N ASP A 70 0.16 33.35 16.91
CA ASP A 70 -0.26 34.26 17.98
C ASP A 70 -0.77 33.53 19.23
N LEU A 71 -1.34 32.33 19.08
CA LEU A 71 -1.78 31.51 20.20
C LEU A 71 -0.58 30.85 20.89
N LEU A 72 0.40 30.32 20.14
CA LEU A 72 1.61 29.71 20.69
C LEU A 72 2.45 30.72 21.48
N VAL A 73 2.64 31.95 20.96
CA VAL A 73 3.34 33.07 21.65
C VAL A 73 2.66 33.46 22.97
N ARG A 74 1.34 33.30 23.07
CA ARG A 74 0.61 33.51 24.33
C ARG A 74 0.76 32.29 25.25
N LEU A 75 0.61 31.09 24.71
CA LEU A 75 0.67 29.84 25.46
C LEU A 75 2.01 29.67 26.19
N GLU A 76 3.12 30.02 25.55
CA GLU A 76 4.48 30.07 26.12
C GLU A 76 4.54 30.81 27.48
N LYS A 77 3.76 31.89 27.62
CA LYS A 77 3.76 32.77 28.81
C LYS A 77 2.84 32.29 29.94
N TYR A 78 1.81 31.52 29.61
CA TYR A 78 0.78 31.10 30.56
C TYR A 78 0.91 29.63 30.98
N ASP A 79 1.35 28.74 30.08
CA ASP A 79 1.52 27.31 30.34
C ASP A 79 2.65 26.73 29.46
N ALA A 80 3.84 26.64 30.04
CA ALA A 80 5.02 26.08 29.38
C ALA A 80 4.89 24.58 29.05
N ALA A 81 4.05 23.82 29.77
CA ALA A 81 3.86 22.40 29.50
C ALA A 81 2.94 22.20 28.29
N ALA A 82 1.81 22.92 28.24
CA ALA A 82 0.94 22.93 27.08
C ALA A 82 1.63 23.53 25.84
N PHE A 83 2.49 24.53 26.01
CA PHE A 83 3.32 25.07 24.93
C PHE A 83 4.26 24.00 24.34
N ALA A 84 4.99 23.26 25.18
CA ALA A 84 5.89 22.20 24.72
C ALA A 84 5.15 21.09 23.94
N ASP A 85 4.00 20.63 24.45
CA ASP A 85 3.18 19.64 23.74
C ASP A 85 2.61 20.19 22.42
N ALA A 86 2.18 21.45 22.37
CA ALA A 86 1.68 22.09 21.16
C ALA A 86 2.77 22.28 20.09
N ILE A 87 3.99 22.66 20.49
CA ILE A 87 5.15 22.78 19.59
C ILE A 87 5.57 21.42 19.05
N ASP A 88 5.63 20.38 19.89
CA ASP A 88 5.95 19.01 19.47
C ASP A 88 4.93 18.49 18.43
N ASP A 89 3.64 18.77 18.60
CA ASP A 89 2.61 18.42 17.62
C ASP A 89 2.71 19.20 16.30
N VAL A 90 3.04 20.50 16.33
CA VAL A 90 3.30 21.29 15.11
C VAL A 90 4.56 20.79 14.39
N HIS A 91 5.63 20.50 15.13
CA HIS A 91 6.87 19.97 14.59
C HIS A 91 6.69 18.60 13.92
N LYS A 92 5.94 17.68 14.55
CA LYS A 92 5.55 16.40 13.91
C LYS A 92 4.76 16.59 12.63
N ALA A 93 3.84 17.57 12.60
CA ALA A 93 3.06 17.87 11.41
C ALA A 93 3.94 18.40 10.27
N MET A 94 4.84 19.34 10.57
CA MET A 94 5.83 19.87 9.64
C MET A 94 6.68 18.75 9.01
N LEU A 95 7.35 17.93 9.84
CA LEU A 95 8.18 16.80 9.37
C LEU A 95 7.39 15.78 8.54
N ARG A 96 6.11 15.56 8.88
CA ARG A 96 5.22 14.66 8.13
C ARG A 96 4.87 15.23 6.75
N ILE A 97 4.60 16.52 6.66
CA ILE A 97 4.30 17.24 5.40
C ILE A 97 5.54 17.25 4.50
N GLU A 98 6.71 17.60 5.05
CA GLU A 98 8.00 17.58 4.33
C GLU A 98 8.29 16.20 3.74
N ARG A 99 8.24 15.14 4.55
CA ARG A 99 8.47 13.75 4.13
C ARG A 99 7.45 13.23 3.10
N LEU A 100 6.25 13.81 3.04
CA LEU A 100 5.28 13.53 1.98
C LEU A 100 5.63 14.31 0.71
N GLY A 101 6.04 15.57 0.83
CA GLY A 101 6.52 16.42 -0.26
C GLY A 101 7.73 15.84 -0.99
N GLU A 102 8.73 15.33 -0.27
CA GLU A 102 9.91 14.63 -0.81
C GLU A 102 9.55 13.48 -1.75
N LYS A 103 8.49 12.74 -1.42
CA LYS A 103 8.01 11.59 -2.21
C LYS A 103 7.08 12.01 -3.34
N SER A 104 6.35 13.10 -3.16
CA SER A 104 5.37 13.64 -4.09
C SER A 104 4.97 15.04 -3.63
N ALA A 105 5.39 16.06 -4.38
CA ALA A 105 5.04 17.46 -4.10
C ALA A 105 3.52 17.66 -3.93
N GLU A 106 2.71 16.97 -4.74
CA GLU A 106 1.25 17.00 -4.65
C GLU A 106 0.72 16.43 -3.32
N ARG A 107 1.31 15.34 -2.80
CA ARG A 107 0.93 14.80 -1.48
C ARG A 107 1.34 15.73 -0.35
N GLY A 108 2.51 16.36 -0.44
CA GLY A 108 2.93 17.39 0.52
C GLY A 108 1.96 18.58 0.52
N ARG A 109 1.56 19.06 -0.66
CA ARG A 109 0.55 20.12 -0.83
C ARG A 109 -0.80 19.73 -0.20
N VAL A 110 -1.35 18.56 -0.54
CA VAL A 110 -2.66 18.12 0.01
C VAL A 110 -2.60 17.97 1.53
N GLU A 111 -1.53 17.42 2.09
CA GLU A 111 -1.38 17.28 3.54
C GLU A 111 -1.28 18.65 4.24
N LEU A 112 -0.57 19.61 3.64
CA LEU A 112 -0.49 20.98 4.15
C LEU A 112 -1.86 21.66 4.20
N GLU A 113 -2.70 21.49 3.17
CA GLU A 113 -4.07 22.04 3.18
C GLU A 113 -4.99 21.31 4.18
N ASP A 114 -4.93 19.98 4.33
CA ASP A 114 -5.71 19.27 5.38
C ASP A 114 -5.26 19.70 6.78
N TRP A 115 -3.95 19.96 6.98
CA TRP A 115 -3.42 20.51 8.22
C TRP A 115 -3.93 21.92 8.52
N LYS A 116 -3.89 22.85 7.54
CA LYS A 116 -4.44 24.21 7.70
C LYS A 116 -5.93 24.19 8.08
N LEU A 117 -6.74 23.44 7.31
CA LEU A 117 -8.17 23.28 7.58
C LEU A 117 -8.42 22.67 8.96
N THR A 118 -7.66 21.63 9.34
CA THR A 118 -7.78 21.00 10.66
C THR A 118 -7.44 21.96 11.79
N SER A 119 -6.36 22.73 11.66
CA SER A 119 -5.94 23.72 12.65
C SER A 119 -6.98 24.82 12.81
N ARG A 120 -7.54 25.34 11.71
CA ARG A 120 -8.63 26.32 11.73
C ARG A 120 -9.89 25.78 12.41
N ILE A 121 -10.35 24.58 12.02
CA ILE A 121 -11.52 23.92 12.62
C ILE A 121 -11.32 23.73 14.13
N ARG A 122 -10.15 23.28 14.58
CA ARG A 122 -9.84 23.12 16.02
C ARG A 122 -9.92 24.44 16.78
N LEU A 123 -9.38 25.51 16.20
CA LEU A 123 -9.38 26.84 16.81
C LEU A 123 -10.79 27.45 16.88
N LEU A 124 -11.62 27.27 15.85
CA LEU A 124 -13.03 27.66 15.87
C LEU A 124 -13.85 26.81 16.87
N ALA A 125 -13.60 25.51 16.95
CA ALA A 125 -14.23 24.63 17.93
C ALA A 125 -13.88 25.02 19.38
N ALA A 126 -12.63 25.43 19.63
CA ALA A 126 -12.22 25.98 20.93
C ALA A 126 -12.92 27.31 21.23
N ARG A 127 -13.04 28.23 20.26
CA ARG A 127 -13.82 29.47 20.40
C ARG A 127 -15.29 29.18 20.74
N LEU A 128 -15.90 28.23 20.06
CA LEU A 128 -17.28 27.82 20.31
C LEU A 128 -17.46 27.21 21.72
N ALA A 129 -16.52 26.36 22.16
CA ALA A 129 -16.55 25.81 23.50
C ALA A 129 -16.42 26.90 24.58
N MET A 130 -15.63 27.95 24.33
CA MET A 130 -15.54 29.11 25.23
C MET A 130 -16.84 29.93 25.24
N SER A 131 -17.46 30.20 24.09
CA SER A 131 -18.74 30.94 24.06
C SER A 131 -19.88 30.17 24.75
N ASP A 132 -19.97 28.86 24.52
CA ASP A 132 -20.98 28.00 25.15
C ASP A 132 -20.74 27.91 26.68
N ALA A 133 -19.47 27.89 27.13
CA ALA A 133 -19.12 27.91 28.55
C ALA A 133 -19.48 29.25 29.23
N LEU A 134 -19.14 30.40 28.63
CA LEU A 134 -19.46 31.72 29.18
C LEU A 134 -20.99 31.92 29.26
N SER A 135 -21.73 31.55 28.20
CA SER A 135 -23.20 31.65 28.17
C SER A 135 -23.90 30.76 29.22
N SER A 136 -23.22 29.72 29.70
CA SER A 136 -23.78 28.82 30.73
C SER A 136 -23.65 29.35 32.16
N GLN A 137 -22.87 30.40 32.38
CA GLN A 137 -22.48 30.84 33.72
C GLN A 137 -23.41 31.93 34.31
N ASP A 138 -24.09 32.72 33.46
CA ASP A 138 -25.03 33.78 33.87
C ASP A 138 -26.44 33.59 33.26
N PRO A 139 -27.33 32.78 33.88
CA PRO A 139 -28.69 32.54 33.36
C PRO A 139 -29.61 33.77 33.45
N ALA A 140 -29.21 34.85 34.13
CA ALA A 140 -29.98 36.09 34.21
C ALA A 140 -29.83 37.00 32.97
N SER A 141 -28.90 36.69 32.07
CA SER A 141 -28.53 37.51 30.90
C SER A 141 -29.18 37.05 29.59
N GLN A 142 -30.20 36.19 29.66
CA GLN A 142 -30.68 35.35 28.57
C GLN A 142 -31.38 36.09 27.40
N ASP A 143 -31.71 37.38 27.57
CA ASP A 143 -32.35 38.22 26.53
C ASP A 143 -31.37 38.74 25.45
N ASN A 144 -30.07 38.45 25.56
CA ASN A 144 -29.06 38.87 24.60
C ASN A 144 -29.03 38.00 23.33
N ALA A 145 -29.99 38.21 22.43
CA ALA A 145 -30.08 37.52 21.14
C ALA A 145 -28.76 37.50 20.32
N SER A 146 -27.91 38.52 20.49
CA SER A 146 -26.65 38.70 19.76
C SER A 146 -25.57 37.65 20.08
N GLU A 147 -25.56 37.01 21.25
CA GLU A 147 -24.56 35.95 21.54
C GLU A 147 -24.89 34.65 20.80
N GLY A 148 -26.18 34.29 20.76
CA GLY A 148 -26.66 33.13 20.03
C GLY A 148 -26.33 33.19 18.54
N ASP A 149 -26.27 34.38 17.95
CA ASP A 149 -25.92 34.58 16.55
C ASP A 149 -24.41 34.43 16.29
N SER A 150 -23.56 34.81 17.24
CA SER A 150 -22.11 34.54 17.18
C SER A 150 -21.82 33.04 17.17
N ALA A 151 -22.42 32.28 18.09
CA ALA A 151 -22.26 30.83 18.15
C ALA A 151 -22.80 30.11 16.90
N LYS A 152 -23.89 30.61 16.29
CA LYS A 152 -24.39 30.13 14.98
C LYS A 152 -23.39 30.41 13.86
N SER A 153 -22.80 31.61 13.81
CA SER A 153 -21.81 32.00 12.80
C SER A 153 -20.56 31.11 12.86
N ILE A 154 -20.02 30.85 14.06
CA ILE A 154 -18.87 29.94 14.23
C ILE A 154 -19.22 28.51 13.79
N LYS A 155 -20.44 28.03 14.11
CA LYS A 155 -20.94 26.72 13.65
C LYS A 155 -21.04 26.64 12.12
N GLU A 156 -21.37 27.74 11.44
CA GLU A 156 -21.41 27.79 9.97
C GLU A 156 -20.01 27.82 9.34
N GLU A 157 -19.08 28.63 9.86
CA GLU A 157 -17.68 28.63 9.40
C GLU A 157 -17.04 27.22 9.54
N ILE A 158 -17.31 26.52 10.65
CA ILE A 158 -16.89 25.13 10.84
C ILE A 158 -17.51 24.18 9.78
N ARG A 159 -18.78 24.36 9.41
CA ARG A 159 -19.43 23.54 8.36
C ARG A 159 -18.76 23.74 7.01
N VAL A 160 -18.50 24.99 6.61
CA VAL A 160 -17.83 25.31 5.34
C VAL A 160 -16.45 24.63 5.28
N LEU A 161 -15.62 24.80 6.31
CA LEU A 161 -14.30 24.18 6.37
C LEU A 161 -14.33 22.63 6.40
N LEU A 162 -15.37 22.03 6.98
CA LEU A 162 -15.59 20.58 6.94
C LEU A 162 -15.96 20.09 5.53
N VAL A 163 -16.73 20.87 4.76
CA VAL A 163 -17.03 20.58 3.35
C VAL A 163 -15.76 20.69 2.51
N GLU A 164 -15.01 21.79 2.61
CA GLU A 164 -13.73 21.99 1.91
C GLU A 164 -12.75 20.84 2.18
N ARG A 165 -12.66 20.39 3.44
CA ARG A 165 -11.82 19.25 3.82
C ARG A 165 -12.30 17.94 3.21
N ALA A 166 -13.61 17.71 3.15
CA ALA A 166 -14.17 16.52 2.51
C ALA A 166 -13.89 16.52 0.99
N GLU A 167 -13.98 17.69 0.35
CA GLU A 167 -13.65 17.88 -1.07
C GLU A 167 -12.17 17.68 -1.38
N LEU A 168 -11.27 18.24 -0.55
CA LEU A 168 -9.82 18.04 -0.65
C LEU A 168 -9.43 16.55 -0.55
N ARG A 169 -10.08 15.80 0.36
CA ARG A 169 -9.87 14.35 0.48
C ARG A 169 -10.43 13.59 -0.72
N LYS A 170 -11.60 13.98 -1.21
CA LYS A 170 -12.26 13.38 -2.37
C LYS A 170 -11.45 13.59 -3.64
N SER A 171 -10.90 14.79 -3.87
CA SER A 171 -10.05 15.08 -5.04
C SER A 171 -8.75 14.28 -4.99
N SER A 172 -8.05 14.26 -3.85
CA SER A 172 -6.84 13.47 -3.64
C SER A 172 -7.05 11.97 -3.89
N LEU A 173 -8.12 11.38 -3.32
CA LEU A 173 -8.47 9.97 -3.55
C LEU A 173 -8.89 9.69 -5.01
N THR A 174 -9.45 10.67 -5.71
CA THR A 174 -9.85 10.53 -7.12
C THR A 174 -8.62 10.50 -8.03
N ALA A 175 -7.63 11.36 -7.79
CA ALA A 175 -6.34 11.37 -8.50
C ALA A 175 -5.52 10.08 -8.23
N GLU A 176 -5.49 9.61 -6.97
CA GLU A 176 -4.83 8.34 -6.63
C GLU A 176 -5.52 7.15 -7.32
N ARG A 177 -6.86 7.12 -7.35
CA ARG A 177 -7.64 6.10 -8.08
C ARG A 177 -7.28 6.10 -9.58
N GLU A 178 -7.24 7.27 -10.21
CA GLU A 178 -6.92 7.41 -11.63
C GLU A 178 -5.52 6.86 -11.95
N ARG A 179 -4.50 7.28 -11.19
CA ARG A 179 -3.13 6.76 -11.28
C ARG A 179 -3.04 5.24 -11.10
N LEU A 180 -3.80 4.69 -10.15
CA LEU A 180 -3.85 3.23 -9.94
C LEU A 180 -4.54 2.51 -11.10
N THR A 181 -5.59 3.09 -11.69
CA THR A 181 -6.26 2.50 -12.88
C THR A 181 -5.37 2.52 -14.11
N GLU A 182 -4.58 3.57 -14.34
CA GLU A 182 -3.59 3.62 -15.43
C GLU A 182 -2.51 2.54 -15.23
N ARG A 183 -1.97 2.41 -14.01
CA ARG A 183 -0.99 1.37 -13.67
C ARG A 183 -1.56 -0.03 -13.87
N LEU A 184 -2.81 -0.26 -13.49
CA LEU A 184 -3.52 -1.53 -13.67
C LEU A 184 -3.67 -1.84 -15.17
N ALA A 185 -4.09 -0.87 -16.00
CA ALA A 185 -4.18 -1.03 -17.45
C ALA A 185 -2.82 -1.41 -18.08
N LYS A 186 -1.72 -0.80 -17.61
CA LYS A 186 -0.36 -1.15 -18.05
C LYS A 186 0.03 -2.59 -17.68
N VAL A 187 -0.27 -3.03 -16.46
CA VAL A 187 -0.01 -4.42 -16.03
C VAL A 187 -0.86 -5.41 -16.82
N ASN A 188 -2.15 -5.12 -17.06
CA ASN A 188 -3.00 -5.97 -17.89
C ASN A 188 -2.49 -6.08 -19.33
N LYS A 189 -1.97 -5.00 -19.92
CA LYS A 189 -1.30 -5.05 -21.22
C LYS A 189 -0.08 -5.97 -21.20
N GLN A 190 0.77 -5.88 -20.17
CA GLN A 190 1.93 -6.74 -20.01
C GLN A 190 1.54 -8.22 -19.85
N LEU A 191 0.48 -8.52 -19.09
CA LEU A 191 -0.06 -9.88 -18.99
C LEU A 191 -0.59 -10.39 -20.33
N GLY A 192 -1.29 -9.55 -21.10
CA GLY A 192 -1.73 -9.89 -22.47
C GLY A 192 -0.56 -10.21 -23.39
N GLU A 193 0.50 -9.39 -23.38
CA GLU A 193 1.72 -9.64 -24.15
C GLU A 193 2.45 -10.92 -23.74
N LEU A 194 2.48 -11.25 -22.44
CA LEU A 194 3.10 -12.48 -21.94
C LEU A 194 2.29 -13.73 -22.33
N ASN A 195 0.97 -13.70 -22.13
CA ASN A 195 0.07 -14.79 -22.51
C ASN A 195 0.13 -15.09 -24.02
N GLU A 196 0.27 -14.06 -24.86
CA GLU A 196 0.42 -14.20 -26.31
C GLU A 196 1.80 -14.81 -26.68
N ARG A 197 2.88 -14.35 -26.06
CA ARG A 197 4.22 -14.95 -26.24
C ARG A 197 4.26 -16.41 -25.77
N GLU A 198 3.58 -16.73 -24.68
CA GLU A 198 3.44 -18.10 -24.17
C GLU A 198 2.70 -18.99 -25.18
N ARG A 199 1.53 -18.57 -25.68
CA ARG A 199 0.77 -19.28 -26.73
C ARG A 199 1.63 -19.56 -27.96
N GLN A 200 2.28 -18.55 -28.51
CA GLN A 200 3.18 -18.70 -29.65
C GLN A 200 4.37 -19.64 -29.36
N THR A 201 4.83 -19.73 -28.11
CA THR A 201 5.92 -20.63 -27.72
C THR A 201 5.42 -22.07 -27.64
N ILE A 202 4.24 -22.29 -27.06
CA ILE A 202 3.56 -23.60 -27.04
C ILE A 202 3.26 -24.08 -28.46
N GLU A 203 2.74 -23.23 -29.34
CA GLU A 203 2.48 -23.56 -30.75
C GLU A 203 3.76 -23.95 -31.51
N ARG A 204 4.87 -23.22 -31.32
CA ARG A 204 6.18 -23.56 -31.91
C ARG A 204 6.70 -24.91 -31.43
N GLU A 205 6.60 -25.22 -30.14
CA GLU A 205 7.04 -26.51 -29.60
C GLU A 205 6.11 -27.65 -30.02
N LEU A 206 4.79 -27.45 -30.09
CA LEU A 206 3.85 -28.43 -30.65
C LEU A 206 4.17 -28.75 -32.11
N ALA A 207 4.31 -27.74 -32.97
CA ALA A 207 4.67 -27.93 -34.38
C ALA A 207 6.03 -28.65 -34.54
N ARG A 208 6.99 -28.37 -33.66
CA ARG A 208 8.29 -29.05 -33.61
C ARG A 208 8.16 -30.52 -33.21
N ILE A 209 7.31 -30.84 -32.24
CA ILE A 209 7.01 -32.22 -31.82
C ILE A 209 6.32 -32.99 -32.95
N GLU A 210 5.33 -32.40 -33.63
CA GLU A 210 4.62 -33.00 -34.77
C GLU A 210 5.55 -33.26 -35.97
N ALA A 211 6.40 -32.29 -36.31
CA ALA A 211 7.41 -32.45 -37.36
C ALA A 211 8.41 -33.57 -37.03
N ASN A 212 8.84 -33.69 -35.77
CA ASN A 212 9.71 -34.78 -35.33
C ASN A 212 8.99 -36.14 -35.37
N ALA A 213 7.73 -36.21 -34.95
CA ALA A 213 6.94 -37.44 -34.95
C ALA A 213 6.70 -37.97 -36.38
N THR A 214 6.34 -37.10 -37.31
CA THR A 214 6.15 -37.45 -38.74
C THR A 214 7.45 -37.85 -39.43
N GLN A 215 8.57 -37.17 -39.14
CA GLN A 215 9.89 -37.61 -39.64
C GLN A 215 10.29 -38.99 -39.07
N MET A 216 9.99 -39.27 -37.79
CA MET A 216 10.29 -40.56 -37.17
C MET A 216 9.43 -41.69 -37.73
N SER A 217 8.15 -41.46 -38.03
CA SER A 217 7.31 -42.46 -38.69
C SER A 217 7.75 -42.73 -40.13
N ALA A 218 8.07 -41.69 -40.90
CA ALA A 218 8.61 -41.83 -42.26
C ALA A 218 9.96 -42.57 -42.30
N LYS A 219 10.88 -42.26 -41.37
CA LYS A 219 12.15 -42.99 -41.21
C LYS A 219 11.93 -44.47 -40.88
N ARG A 220 10.94 -44.79 -40.02
CA ARG A 220 10.57 -46.18 -39.70
C ARG A 220 9.98 -46.93 -40.90
N ALA A 221 9.10 -46.29 -41.67
CA ALA A 221 8.55 -46.88 -42.89
C ALA A 221 9.63 -47.19 -43.93
N ASN A 222 10.52 -46.23 -44.19
CA ASN A 222 11.66 -46.43 -45.10
C ASN A 222 12.64 -47.51 -44.62
N ALA A 223 12.89 -47.61 -43.31
CA ALA A 223 13.72 -48.67 -42.73
C ALA A 223 13.09 -50.06 -42.85
N ALA A 224 11.75 -50.17 -42.80
CA ALA A 224 11.06 -51.44 -43.05
C ALA A 224 11.20 -51.88 -44.53
N LEU A 225 10.96 -50.96 -45.47
CA LEU A 225 11.07 -51.20 -46.92
C LEU A 225 12.49 -51.64 -47.34
N THR A 226 13.53 -51.01 -46.79
CA THR A 226 14.91 -51.39 -47.13
C THR A 226 15.31 -52.75 -46.53
N LYS A 227 14.82 -53.09 -45.34
CA LYS A 227 15.10 -54.37 -44.68
C LYS A 227 14.45 -55.56 -45.41
N ASP A 228 13.26 -55.36 -45.97
CA ASP A 228 12.58 -56.38 -46.78
C ASP A 228 13.30 -56.60 -48.13
N ARG A 229 13.73 -55.50 -48.78
CA ARG A 229 14.51 -55.53 -50.02
C ARG A 229 15.93 -56.11 -49.86
N GLN A 230 16.50 -56.10 -48.66
CA GLN A 230 17.75 -56.81 -48.35
C GLN A 230 17.55 -58.31 -48.12
N LYS A 231 16.35 -58.75 -47.73
CA LYS A 231 16.04 -60.17 -47.46
C LYS A 231 15.79 -61.00 -48.73
N SER A 232 15.40 -60.34 -49.82
CA SER A 232 15.12 -60.94 -51.13
C SER A 232 16.30 -60.94 -52.11
N ARG A 233 17.48 -60.43 -51.72
CA ARG A 233 18.67 -60.42 -52.58
C ARG A 233 19.46 -61.74 -52.43
N PRO A 234 19.67 -62.52 -53.51
CA PRO A 234 20.35 -63.80 -53.43
C PRO A 234 21.81 -63.64 -52.99
N LYS A 235 22.29 -64.62 -52.21
CA LYS A 235 23.58 -64.60 -51.51
C LYS A 235 24.75 -64.91 -52.46
N ALA A 236 25.12 -63.92 -53.28
CA ALA A 236 26.32 -64.00 -54.12
C ALA A 236 27.59 -63.92 -53.24
N ASN A 237 28.39 -64.98 -53.26
CA ASN A 237 29.66 -65.10 -52.54
C ASN A 237 30.79 -64.41 -53.32
N ILE A 238 31.26 -63.25 -52.85
CA ILE A 238 32.40 -62.50 -53.43
C ILE A 238 33.28 -61.99 -52.26
N PRO A 239 34.63 -62.09 -52.33
CA PRO A 239 35.51 -61.95 -51.16
C PRO A 239 35.92 -60.49 -50.86
N ALA A 240 36.55 -60.30 -49.68
CA ALA A 240 37.11 -59.03 -49.21
C ALA A 240 38.23 -58.50 -50.13
N PRO A 241 38.46 -57.16 -50.14
CA PRO A 241 39.63 -56.67 -49.39
C PRO A 241 39.56 -55.25 -48.79
N ASN A 242 40.48 -55.02 -47.84
CA ASN A 242 41.21 -53.78 -47.47
C ASN A 242 40.51 -52.49 -46.98
N SER A 243 40.85 -52.14 -45.73
CA SER A 243 40.97 -50.79 -45.15
C SER A 243 42.30 -50.10 -45.59
N PRO A 244 42.66 -48.89 -45.10
CA PRO A 244 41.91 -47.87 -44.34
C PRO A 244 41.73 -46.60 -45.23
N PRO A 245 42.36 -45.40 -45.08
CA PRO A 245 43.19 -44.79 -44.02
C PRO A 245 42.36 -43.98 -42.99
N LYS A 246 42.94 -42.94 -42.37
CA LYS A 246 42.31 -41.88 -41.55
C LYS A 246 42.77 -40.51 -42.07
N THR A 247 41.93 -39.48 -42.00
CA THR A 247 42.40 -38.09 -41.84
C THR A 247 41.49 -37.33 -40.88
N SER A 248 42.11 -36.75 -39.86
CA SER A 248 41.59 -35.60 -39.10
C SER A 248 41.60 -34.35 -39.98
N THR A 249 40.74 -33.37 -39.69
CA THR A 249 41.15 -31.96 -39.51
C THR A 249 40.02 -31.16 -38.83
N THR A 250 40.43 -30.44 -37.79
CA THR A 250 39.71 -29.40 -37.05
C THR A 250 39.42 -28.19 -37.94
N GLU A 251 38.26 -27.54 -37.83
CA GLU A 251 38.24 -26.06 -37.77
C GLU A 251 36.94 -25.46 -37.22
N THR A 252 37.10 -24.58 -36.24
CA THR A 252 36.10 -23.66 -35.71
C THR A 252 36.11 -22.39 -36.55
N PRO A 253 34.98 -21.69 -36.69
CA PRO A 253 35.08 -20.24 -36.52
C PRO A 253 34.02 -19.67 -35.59
N ALA A 254 34.48 -18.90 -34.61
CA ALA A 254 33.64 -17.95 -33.88
C ALA A 254 33.48 -16.68 -34.74
N THR A 255 32.35 -15.99 -34.62
CA THR A 255 32.13 -14.63 -35.13
C THR A 255 30.98 -13.99 -34.33
N PRO A 256 30.84 -12.65 -34.27
CA PRO A 256 30.94 -11.99 -32.97
C PRO A 256 29.63 -11.32 -32.55
N GLN A 257 29.56 -10.98 -31.26
CA GLN A 257 28.55 -10.03 -30.76
C GLN A 257 28.87 -8.60 -31.22
N LYS A 258 27.82 -7.85 -31.52
CA LYS A 258 27.74 -6.39 -31.44
C LYS A 258 26.63 -6.04 -30.45
#